data_AF-A0A1Y4CRH8-F1
#
_entry.id   AF-A0A1Y4CRH8-F1
#
_cell.length_a   1.000
_cell.length_b   1.000
_cell.length_c   1.000
_cell.angle_alpha   90.00
_cell.angle_beta   90.00
_cell.angle_gamma   90.00
#
_symmetry.space_group_name_H-M   'P 1'
#
loop_
_entity.id
_entity.type
_entity.pdbx_description
1 polymer ?
#
loop_
_entity_poly.entity_id
_entity_poly.type
_entity_poly.pdbx_seq_one_letter_code
_entity_poly.pdbx_strand_id
1 'polypeptide(L)'
;MRDVRIGRANSTLSVRVVSFLIDNNIFHRLNPHLVASHEQLAFMVALEPDQVYVPCSDRVFFDLLGDELTPRIRKEYGRAWRICVMLLNSLDVDPLYKASVLSFCRQRLKRALLFHDIIPSRLIKRLSSFALSSDNALEDPWTERRARATSLARNLLGRDELAGLLDRAPASCTGTSYAALQERMDMGRMARLVCLCCHSPDMVEKRISDLWDDFLEAEEALSRVWRDVPALMDRHSTILLLCDASGSAHLDLLLAAFLVERGHRVIYAVKDEFYFNAPTMSDMFTDPLLQADLKGAYVCTDHSLSKNELLQLLREWRLIVVSDGTRERLNLARVSVTFARAWKEADLVIARGRRLAEILIGTSHEFTRDILCFEGALDGKPLTPHYRPHARGVRKFSERDIRAQADQIIEGMREAQGQGRPVLFYSCIIGSIPGQTSTAIRLARCIVEELSRRMPKAYIINPATHFVEGMDGDDLMYMWERVQRSGLISIWYFQTSDDIEEGFRLLGENMPKEWMGKDASYSTGCTKEMRIALDVQRQNPEMQIRGPSPDTFFRRSEYGVGKYFDAALVHR
;
A
#
# COMPACT_ATOMS: atom_id res chain seq x y z
N MET A 1 -9.08 17.91 6.52
CA MET A 1 -8.40 17.59 5.24
C MET A 1 -9.29 16.81 4.30
N ARG A 2 -10.13 15.89 4.81
CA ARG A 2 -11.07 15.06 4.04
C ARG A 2 -11.91 15.81 2.99
N ASP A 3 -12.27 17.07 3.22
CA ASP A 3 -13.16 17.82 2.31
C ASP A 3 -12.42 18.58 1.19
N VAL A 4 -11.09 18.51 1.16
CA VAL A 4 -10.28 19.22 0.16
C VAL A 4 -10.36 18.48 -1.18
N ARG A 5 -10.75 19.19 -2.24
CA ARG A 5 -10.89 18.68 -3.62
C ARG A 5 -10.13 19.59 -4.60
N ILE A 6 -9.52 19.02 -5.64
CA ILE A 6 -8.90 19.79 -6.76
C ILE A 6 -9.81 19.70 -7.99
N GLY A 7 -10.11 20.82 -8.65
CA GLY A 7 -10.79 20.80 -9.96
C GLY A 7 -12.27 21.18 -9.96
N ARG A 8 -12.90 21.33 -8.78
CA ARG A 8 -14.18 22.07 -8.69
C ARG A 8 -13.90 23.57 -8.75
N ALA A 9 -14.70 24.30 -9.53
CA ALA A 9 -14.46 25.65 -10.03
C ALA A 9 -13.86 26.66 -9.01
N ASN A 10 -12.83 27.40 -9.47
CA ASN A 10 -12.32 28.67 -8.95
C ASN A 10 -12.39 28.91 -7.43
N SER A 11 -11.55 28.22 -6.66
CA SER A 11 -11.15 28.72 -5.34
C SER A 11 -9.63 28.91 -5.31
N THR A 12 -9.19 30.03 -4.76
CA THR A 12 -7.78 30.29 -4.40
C THR A 12 -7.16 29.14 -3.60
N LEU A 13 -7.98 28.42 -2.83
CA LEU A 13 -7.61 27.23 -2.10
C LEU A 13 -7.13 26.09 -3.03
N SER A 14 -7.81 25.81 -4.14
CA SER A 14 -7.40 24.76 -5.09
C SER A 14 -6.01 25.02 -5.66
N VAL A 15 -5.70 26.28 -6.01
CA VAL A 15 -4.38 26.67 -6.53
C VAL A 15 -3.30 26.53 -5.45
N ARG A 16 -3.59 26.99 -4.22
CA ARG A 16 -2.65 26.85 -3.08
C ARG A 16 -2.35 25.38 -2.78
N VAL A 17 -3.36 24.52 -2.77
CA VAL A 17 -3.18 23.08 -2.55
C VAL A 17 -2.36 22.46 -3.66
N VAL A 18 -2.62 22.78 -4.93
CA VAL A 18 -1.80 22.28 -6.05
C VAL A 18 -0.34 22.72 -5.91
N SER A 19 -0.08 24.01 -5.64
CA SER A 19 1.29 24.51 -5.40
C SER A 19 1.94 23.74 -4.26
N PHE A 20 1.25 23.59 -3.13
CA PHE A 20 1.74 22.85 -1.97
C PHE A 20 2.11 21.39 -2.32
N LEU A 21 1.31 20.69 -3.12
CA LEU A 21 1.62 19.32 -3.56
C LEU A 21 2.87 19.28 -4.46
N ILE A 22 3.02 20.26 -5.34
CA ILE A 22 4.20 20.42 -6.20
C ILE A 22 5.44 20.68 -5.34
N ASP A 23 5.36 21.63 -4.42
CA ASP A 23 6.46 22.04 -3.53
C ASP A 23 6.87 20.93 -2.57
N ASN A 24 6.02 19.93 -2.32
CA ASN A 24 6.32 18.73 -1.55
C ASN A 24 6.70 17.50 -2.39
N ASN A 25 6.74 17.61 -3.73
CA ASN A 25 6.95 16.53 -4.69
C ASN A 25 6.02 15.32 -4.44
N ILE A 26 4.73 15.60 -4.24
CA ILE A 26 3.66 14.60 -4.05
C ILE A 26 2.51 14.83 -5.05
N PHE A 27 2.76 15.60 -6.11
CA PHE A 27 1.80 15.78 -7.20
C PHE A 27 2.06 14.76 -8.33
N HIS A 28 1.12 13.81 -8.49
CA HIS A 28 1.27 12.68 -9.42
C HIS A 28 1.57 13.10 -10.85
N ARG A 29 0.87 14.12 -11.38
CA ARG A 29 1.01 14.54 -12.79
C ARG A 29 2.43 14.97 -13.17
N LEU A 30 3.20 15.50 -12.22
CA LEU A 30 4.60 15.89 -12.46
C LEU A 30 5.60 14.76 -12.24
N ASN A 31 5.28 13.78 -11.39
CA ASN A 31 6.21 12.71 -10.99
C ASN A 31 5.50 11.34 -10.92
N PRO A 32 4.95 10.84 -12.03
CA PRO A 32 4.09 9.64 -12.03
C PRO A 32 4.80 8.36 -11.61
N HIS A 33 6.11 8.26 -11.83
CA HIS A 33 6.92 7.09 -11.46
C HIS A 33 7.29 7.05 -9.98
N LEU A 34 7.13 8.18 -9.26
CA LEU A 34 7.55 8.33 -7.86
C LEU A 34 6.40 8.65 -6.92
N VAL A 35 5.25 9.02 -7.47
CA VAL A 35 4.08 9.45 -6.72
C VAL A 35 2.91 8.59 -7.17
N ALA A 36 2.28 7.92 -6.22
CA ALA A 36 1.13 7.07 -6.45
C ALA A 36 0.01 7.84 -7.18
N SER A 37 -0.60 7.16 -8.14
CA SER A 37 -1.82 7.65 -8.78
C SER A 37 -2.99 7.68 -7.78
N HIS A 38 -4.10 8.32 -8.14
CA HIS A 38 -5.29 8.34 -7.28
C HIS A 38 -5.81 6.92 -7.03
N GLU A 39 -5.73 6.06 -8.03
CA GLU A 39 -6.18 4.67 -8.00
C GLU A 39 -5.28 3.78 -7.15
N GLN A 40 -3.95 3.97 -7.24
CA GLN A 40 -3.02 3.30 -6.31
C GLN A 40 -3.22 3.79 -4.88
N LEU A 41 -3.44 5.09 -4.67
CA LEU A 41 -3.74 5.64 -3.35
C LEU A 41 -5.04 5.07 -2.78
N ALA A 42 -6.04 4.82 -3.65
CA ALA A 42 -7.32 4.23 -3.28
C ALA A 42 -7.21 2.80 -2.76
N PHE A 43 -6.07 2.12 -2.92
CA PHE A 43 -5.80 0.85 -2.23
C PHE A 43 -5.66 1.03 -0.72
N MET A 44 -5.23 2.21 -0.27
CA MET A 44 -4.84 2.49 1.12
C MET A 44 -5.76 3.50 1.79
N VAL A 45 -6.16 4.54 1.07
CA VAL A 45 -6.94 5.67 1.57
C VAL A 45 -8.29 5.68 0.86
N ALA A 46 -9.38 5.80 1.61
CA ALA A 46 -10.72 5.95 1.05
C ALA A 46 -10.86 7.37 0.49
N LEU A 47 -10.61 7.51 -0.81
CA LEU A 47 -10.65 8.79 -1.52
C LEU A 47 -11.88 8.87 -2.41
N GLU A 48 -12.58 9.99 -2.35
CA GLU A 48 -13.58 10.36 -3.34
C GLU A 48 -12.92 10.96 -4.60
N PRO A 49 -13.64 11.02 -5.74
CA PRO A 49 -13.17 11.73 -6.92
C PRO A 49 -12.68 13.13 -6.57
N ASP A 50 -11.54 13.52 -7.15
CA ASP A 50 -10.88 14.82 -6.95
C ASP A 50 -10.32 15.09 -5.54
N GLN A 51 -10.43 14.15 -4.60
CA GLN A 51 -9.87 14.28 -3.26
C GLN A 51 -8.36 14.15 -3.25
N VAL A 52 -7.73 14.97 -2.40
CA VAL A 52 -6.27 15.02 -2.24
C VAL A 52 -5.86 14.35 -0.94
N TYR A 53 -4.91 13.43 -1.04
CA TYR A 53 -4.19 12.91 0.11
C TYR A 53 -2.89 13.70 0.35
N VAL A 54 -2.63 14.06 1.61
CA VAL A 54 -1.36 14.65 2.05
C VAL A 54 -0.81 13.81 3.22
N PRO A 55 0.49 13.43 3.21
CA PRO A 55 1.09 12.55 4.20
C PRO A 55 1.46 13.28 5.50
N CYS A 56 0.49 13.97 6.12
CA CYS A 56 0.65 14.61 7.42
C CYS A 56 -0.69 14.67 8.18
N SER A 57 -0.63 15.01 9.47
CA SER A 57 -1.83 15.25 10.26
C SER A 57 -2.60 16.46 9.72
N ASP A 58 -3.92 16.48 9.95
CA ASP A 58 -4.78 17.60 9.61
C ASP A 58 -4.27 18.90 10.21
N ARG A 59 -3.79 18.81 11.45
CA ARG A 59 -3.22 19.94 12.18
C ARG A 59 -2.00 20.54 11.47
N VAL A 60 -1.06 19.68 11.05
CA VAL A 60 0.13 20.14 10.31
C VAL A 60 -0.26 20.71 8.95
N PHE A 61 -1.19 20.09 8.24
CA PHE A 61 -1.65 20.59 6.95
C PHE A 61 -2.27 21.98 7.05
N PHE A 62 -3.19 22.21 8.00
CA PHE A 62 -3.80 23.52 8.17
C PHE A 62 -2.82 24.56 8.72
N ASP A 63 -1.86 24.18 9.57
CA ASP A 63 -0.78 25.08 10.01
C ASP A 63 0.10 25.52 8.82
N LEU A 64 0.36 24.65 7.83
CA LEU A 64 1.17 24.95 6.64
C LEU A 64 0.40 25.71 5.56
N LEU A 65 -0.92 25.49 5.46
CA LEU A 65 -1.78 26.27 4.57
C LEU A 65 -2.16 27.65 5.14
N GLY A 66 -1.88 27.91 6.42
CA GLY A 66 -2.08 29.23 7.01
C GLY A 66 -1.15 30.29 6.40
N ASP A 67 -1.46 31.56 6.64
CA ASP A 67 -0.66 32.66 6.12
C ASP A 67 0.57 32.97 7.01
N GLU A 68 0.58 32.47 8.25
CA GLU A 68 1.64 32.72 9.23
C GLU A 68 2.36 31.43 9.69
N LEU A 69 3.67 31.54 9.91
CA LEU A 69 4.46 30.47 10.51
C LEU A 69 4.09 30.26 11.98
N THR A 70 3.35 29.18 12.25
CA THR A 70 2.97 28.84 13.61
C THR A 70 4.17 28.40 14.47
N PRO A 71 4.12 28.59 15.82
CA PRO A 71 5.17 28.11 16.72
C PRO A 71 5.42 26.60 16.63
N ARG A 72 4.40 25.81 16.28
CA ARG A 72 4.52 24.37 16.07
C ARG A 72 5.40 24.06 14.87
N ILE A 73 5.09 24.62 13.70
CA ILE A 73 5.86 24.35 12.48
C ILE A 73 7.30 24.82 12.65
N ARG A 74 7.51 25.97 13.29
CA ARG A 74 8.85 26.45 13.68
C ARG A 74 9.61 25.42 14.53
N LYS A 75 8.94 24.82 15.52
CA LYS A 75 9.55 23.77 16.38
C LYS A 75 9.90 22.51 15.58
N GLU A 76 9.03 22.06 14.67
CA GLU A 76 9.27 20.88 13.83
C GLU A 76 10.40 21.13 12.81
N TYR A 77 10.49 22.32 12.20
CA TYR A 77 11.63 22.69 11.36
C TYR A 77 12.93 22.79 12.16
N GLY A 78 12.89 23.32 13.39
CA GLY A 78 14.02 23.29 14.30
C GLY A 78 14.47 21.87 14.63
N ARG A 79 13.53 20.94 14.79
CA ARG A 79 13.83 19.51 14.97
C ARG A 79 14.46 18.90 13.72
N ALA A 80 13.94 19.22 12.53
CA ALA A 80 14.50 18.77 11.26
C ALA A 80 15.97 19.21 11.09
N TRP A 81 16.27 20.45 11.47
CA TRP A 81 17.64 20.97 11.49
C TRP A 81 18.56 20.17 12.41
N ARG A 82 18.15 19.92 13.67
CA ARG A 82 18.94 19.14 14.62
C ARG A 82 19.22 17.72 14.11
N ILE A 83 18.23 17.09 13.49
CA ILE A 83 18.37 15.75 12.89
C ILE A 83 19.42 15.77 11.77
N CYS A 84 19.36 16.78 10.88
CA CYS A 84 20.34 16.93 9.80
C CYS A 84 21.77 17.15 10.33
N VAL A 85 21.94 18.02 11.33
CA VAL A 85 23.26 18.27 11.96
C VAL A 85 23.79 17.00 12.63
N MET A 86 22.93 16.26 13.35
CA MET A 86 23.31 14.99 13.97
C MET A 86 23.77 13.97 12.93
N LEU A 87 23.04 13.84 11.81
CA LEU A 87 23.42 12.97 10.69
C LEU A 87 24.78 13.35 10.10
N LEU A 88 25.00 14.63 9.79
CA LEU A 88 26.28 15.08 9.24
C LEU A 88 27.46 14.87 10.20
N ASN A 89 27.23 15.02 11.50
CA ASN A 89 28.24 14.77 12.52
C ASN A 89 28.60 13.28 12.65
N SER A 90 27.68 12.37 12.33
CA SER A 90 27.95 10.93 12.32
C SER A 90 28.63 10.42 11.04
N LEU A 91 28.68 11.21 9.97
CA LEU A 91 29.37 10.82 8.74
C LEU A 91 30.87 11.05 8.88
N ASP A 92 31.69 10.11 8.42
CA ASP A 92 33.14 10.29 8.31
C ASP A 92 33.50 10.93 6.97
N VAL A 93 33.29 12.24 6.88
CA VAL A 93 33.56 13.06 5.68
C VAL A 93 34.35 14.31 6.03
N ASP A 94 35.06 14.85 5.04
CA ASP A 94 35.93 16.02 5.15
C ASP A 94 35.23 17.22 5.82
N PRO A 95 35.85 17.88 6.81
CA PRO A 95 35.31 19.08 7.46
C PRO A 95 34.87 20.20 6.50
N LEU A 96 35.59 20.44 5.38
CA LEU A 96 35.20 21.47 4.42
C LEU A 96 33.93 21.09 3.66
N TYR A 97 33.81 19.82 3.27
CA TYR A 97 32.57 19.27 2.72
C TYR A 97 31.41 19.39 3.72
N LYS A 98 31.60 18.99 4.99
CA LYS A 98 30.58 19.14 6.05
C LYS A 98 30.11 20.59 6.18
N ALA A 99 31.03 21.55 6.22
CA ALA A 99 30.71 22.96 6.32
C ALA A 99 29.88 23.45 5.12
N SER A 100 30.23 22.98 3.91
CA SER A 100 29.53 23.31 2.67
C SER A 100 28.10 22.77 2.65
N VAL A 101 27.91 21.49 2.99
CA VAL A 101 26.58 20.86 3.07
C VAL A 101 25.73 21.50 4.18
N LEU A 102 26.33 21.82 5.33
CA LEU A 102 25.65 22.54 6.41
C LEU A 102 25.16 23.92 5.97
N SER A 103 26.00 24.67 5.24
CA SER A 103 25.63 25.98 4.70
C SER A 103 24.43 25.87 3.75
N PHE A 104 24.47 24.90 2.83
CA PHE A 104 23.38 24.63 1.90
C PHE A 104 22.09 24.20 2.63
N CYS A 105 22.18 23.26 3.56
CA CYS A 105 21.04 22.80 4.36
C CYS A 105 20.44 23.95 5.18
N ARG A 106 21.27 24.85 5.72
CA ARG A 106 20.83 26.06 6.44
C ARG A 106 20.07 27.01 5.51
N GLN A 107 20.52 27.19 4.27
CA GLN A 107 19.80 28.00 3.28
C GLN A 107 18.44 27.39 2.93
N ARG A 108 18.37 26.07 2.77
CA ARG A 108 17.10 25.35 2.52
C ARG A 108 16.13 25.49 3.70
N LEU A 109 16.62 25.37 4.94
CA LEU A 109 15.83 25.60 6.15
C LEU A 109 15.31 27.04 6.22
N LYS A 110 16.14 28.04 5.92
CA LYS A 110 15.71 29.45 5.87
C LYS A 110 14.57 29.66 4.88
N ARG A 111 14.63 29.04 3.70
CA ARG A 111 13.53 29.07 2.73
C ARG A 111 12.27 28.40 3.28
N ALA A 112 12.39 27.23 3.90
CA ALA A 112 11.25 26.55 4.51
C ALA A 112 10.60 27.39 5.63
N LEU A 113 11.39 28.13 6.42
CA LEU A 113 10.89 29.05 7.44
C LEU A 113 10.21 30.29 6.85
N LEU A 114 10.66 30.76 5.68
CA LEU A 114 10.11 31.94 5.01
C LEU A 114 8.77 31.64 4.30
N PHE A 115 8.68 30.50 3.60
CA PHE A 115 7.52 30.14 2.78
C PHE A 115 6.55 29.18 3.50
N HIS A 116 7.01 28.47 4.53
CA HIS A 116 6.25 27.54 5.38
C HIS A 116 5.34 26.55 4.62
N ASP A 117 5.79 26.12 3.45
CA ASP A 117 5.08 25.33 2.45
C ASP A 117 5.51 23.85 2.40
N ILE A 118 6.56 23.47 3.13
CA ILE A 118 7.12 22.11 3.10
C ILE A 118 6.70 21.33 4.35
N ILE A 119 6.16 20.12 4.15
CA ILE A 119 5.86 19.21 5.25
C ILE A 119 7.16 18.90 6.04
N PRO A 120 7.20 19.03 7.38
CA PRO A 120 8.43 18.84 8.15
C PRO A 120 9.14 17.50 7.91
N SER A 121 8.40 16.39 7.74
CA SER A 121 8.98 15.09 7.39
C SER A 121 9.66 15.08 6.01
N ARG A 122 9.09 15.81 5.04
CA ARG A 122 9.68 16.00 3.70
C ARG A 122 10.90 16.89 3.74
N LEU A 123 10.93 17.90 4.62
CA LEU A 123 12.12 18.70 4.86
C LEU A 123 13.27 17.82 5.39
N ILE A 124 13.00 16.95 6.38
CA ILE A 124 13.99 15.98 6.88
C ILE A 124 14.51 15.11 5.73
N LYS A 125 13.61 14.51 4.94
CA LYS A 125 13.98 13.71 3.76
C LYS A 125 14.93 14.48 2.85
N ARG A 126 14.59 15.72 2.47
CA ARG A 126 15.40 16.54 1.56
C ARG A 126 16.78 16.81 2.15
N LEU A 127 16.84 17.28 3.40
CA LEU A 127 18.10 17.59 4.07
C LEU A 127 18.99 16.36 4.22
N SER A 128 18.42 15.22 4.63
CA SER A 128 19.14 13.95 4.74
C SER A 128 19.63 13.44 3.38
N SER A 129 18.83 13.54 2.31
CA SER A 129 19.29 13.18 0.96
C SER A 129 20.50 14.00 0.52
N PHE A 130 20.57 15.29 0.85
CA PHE A 130 21.74 16.12 0.54
C PHE A 130 22.96 15.76 1.40
N ALA A 131 22.74 15.40 2.67
CA ALA A 131 23.82 14.94 3.54
C ALA A 131 24.46 13.63 3.05
N LEU A 132 23.67 12.78 2.39
CA LEU A 132 24.08 11.47 1.91
C LEU A 132 24.50 11.45 0.44
N SER A 133 24.44 12.58 -0.27
CA SER A 133 24.77 12.63 -1.71
C SER A 133 26.26 12.79 -2.02
N SER A 134 27.16 12.71 -1.03
CA SER A 134 28.61 12.65 -1.30
C SER A 134 29.02 11.30 -1.84
N ASP A 135 30.01 11.28 -2.74
CA ASP A 135 30.62 10.06 -3.29
C ASP A 135 31.18 9.12 -2.19
N ASN A 136 31.47 9.63 -0.98
CA ASN A 136 31.92 8.85 0.18
C ASN A 136 30.80 8.39 1.13
N ALA A 137 29.53 8.75 0.88
CA ALA A 137 28.38 8.40 1.73
C ALA A 137 27.48 7.33 1.08
N LEU A 138 28.08 6.45 0.26
CA LEU A 138 27.38 5.36 -0.42
C LEU A 138 26.82 4.30 0.54
N GLU A 139 27.34 4.23 1.76
CA GLU A 139 26.91 3.26 2.77
C GLU A 139 25.96 3.88 3.80
N ASP A 140 24.95 3.12 4.22
CA ASP A 140 23.99 3.53 5.26
C ASP A 140 24.71 3.71 6.61
N PRO A 141 24.79 4.96 7.14
CA PRO A 141 25.56 5.26 8.35
C PRO A 141 24.94 4.73 9.64
N TRP A 142 23.72 4.20 9.60
CA TRP A 142 23.01 3.67 10.76
C TRP A 142 23.05 2.15 10.85
N THR A 143 23.61 1.45 9.86
CA THR A 143 23.68 -0.03 9.80
C THR A 143 24.22 -0.63 11.09
N GLU A 144 25.41 -0.20 11.55
CA GLU A 144 26.00 -0.70 12.81
C GLU A 144 25.16 -0.34 14.05
N ARG A 145 24.47 0.80 14.03
CA ARG A 145 23.62 1.21 15.15
C ARG A 145 22.37 0.32 15.24
N ARG A 146 21.77 -0.03 14.09
CA ARG A 146 20.64 -0.96 14.02
C ARG A 146 21.07 -2.37 14.42
N ALA A 147 22.20 -2.87 13.92
CA ALA A 147 22.75 -4.17 14.31
C ALA A 147 23.06 -4.26 15.82
N ARG A 148 23.62 -3.19 16.41
CA ARG A 148 23.81 -3.12 17.87
C ARG A 148 22.49 -3.16 18.64
N ALA A 149 21.47 -2.46 18.17
CA ALA A 149 20.14 -2.51 18.78
C ALA A 149 19.52 -3.92 18.69
N THR A 150 19.65 -4.60 17.55
CA THR A 150 19.25 -6.00 17.37
C THR A 150 19.96 -6.92 18.38
N SER A 151 21.28 -6.82 18.48
CA SER A 151 22.09 -7.60 19.41
C SER A 151 21.70 -7.36 20.87
N LEU A 152 21.54 -6.09 21.26
CA LEU A 152 21.11 -5.74 22.61
C LEU A 152 19.73 -6.29 22.94
N ALA A 153 18.75 -6.15 22.03
CA ALA A 153 17.41 -6.69 22.23
C ALA A 153 17.43 -8.21 22.46
N ARG A 154 18.21 -8.94 21.65
CA ARG A 154 18.36 -10.39 21.77
C ARG A 154 19.00 -10.79 23.10
N ASN A 155 20.04 -10.07 23.52
CA ASN A 155 20.71 -10.31 24.80
C ASN A 155 19.79 -10.04 25.99
N LEU A 156 18.96 -8.98 25.93
CA LEU A 156 17.99 -8.67 26.98
C LEU A 156 16.94 -9.76 27.14
N LEU A 157 16.43 -10.29 26.03
CA LEU A 157 15.44 -11.37 26.05
C LEU A 157 16.01 -12.71 26.51
N GLY A 158 17.33 -12.91 26.39
CA GLY A 158 18.03 -14.06 26.96
C GLY A 158 18.24 -13.98 28.48
N ARG A 159 17.89 -12.87 29.14
CA ARG A 159 17.95 -12.74 30.60
C ARG A 159 16.68 -13.28 31.22
N ASP A 160 16.83 -14.11 32.25
CA ASP A 160 15.71 -14.72 33.00
C ASP A 160 14.74 -13.67 33.58
N GLU A 161 15.25 -12.49 33.94
CA GLU A 161 14.44 -11.38 34.46
C GLU A 161 13.39 -10.91 33.44
N LEU A 162 13.81 -10.54 32.22
CA LEU A 162 12.90 -10.06 31.19
C LEU A 162 12.03 -11.19 30.63
N ALA A 163 12.60 -12.38 30.45
CA ALA A 163 11.85 -13.57 30.02
C ALA A 163 10.72 -13.89 31.02
N GLY A 164 11.03 -13.87 32.32
CA GLY A 164 10.05 -14.09 33.39
C GLY A 164 8.95 -13.03 33.42
N LEU A 165 9.26 -11.76 33.15
CA LEU A 165 8.25 -10.70 33.04
C LEU A 165 7.32 -10.90 31.83
N LEU A 166 7.87 -11.31 30.69
CA LEU A 166 7.08 -11.55 29.48
C LEU A 166 6.16 -12.76 29.59
N ASP A 167 6.62 -13.83 30.25
CA ASP A 167 5.87 -15.08 30.40
C ASP A 167 4.93 -15.11 31.62
N ARG A 168 4.94 -14.06 32.46
CA ARG A 168 4.08 -13.98 33.65
C ARG A 168 2.59 -14.00 33.27
N ALA A 169 1.79 -14.83 33.91
CA ALA A 169 0.34 -14.82 33.66
C ALA A 169 -0.28 -13.44 33.95
N PRO A 170 -1.19 -12.92 33.10
CA PRO A 170 -1.94 -11.69 33.38
C PRO A 170 -2.69 -11.78 34.73
N ALA A 171 -2.64 -10.71 35.53
CA ALA A 171 -3.24 -10.70 36.88
C ALA A 171 -4.77 -10.94 36.88
N SER A 172 -5.43 -10.67 35.75
CA SER A 172 -6.88 -10.75 35.58
C SER A 172 -7.36 -12.03 34.88
N CYS A 173 -6.55 -13.08 34.82
CA CYS A 173 -6.94 -14.42 34.31
C CYS A 173 -8.05 -15.05 35.18
N THR A 174 -9.28 -14.56 35.01
CA THR A 174 -10.50 -14.99 35.68
C THR A 174 -11.51 -15.45 34.61
N GLY A 175 -11.12 -16.45 33.83
CA GLY A 175 -11.95 -17.04 32.78
C GLY A 175 -12.57 -18.35 33.24
N THR A 176 -13.85 -18.58 32.93
CA THR A 176 -14.52 -19.88 33.16
C THR A 176 -14.29 -20.88 32.02
N SER A 177 -13.80 -20.43 30.85
CA SER A 177 -13.50 -21.28 29.69
C SER A 177 -12.05 -21.17 29.22
N TYR A 178 -11.53 -22.25 28.65
CA TYR A 178 -10.17 -22.30 28.09
C TYR A 178 -9.94 -21.26 26.99
N ALA A 179 -10.95 -21.05 26.12
CA ALA A 179 -10.88 -20.05 25.06
C ALA A 179 -10.72 -18.62 25.60
N ALA A 180 -11.47 -18.26 26.66
CA ALA A 180 -11.37 -16.95 27.28
C ALA A 180 -10.02 -16.73 27.99
N LEU A 181 -9.46 -17.79 28.61
CA LEU A 181 -8.11 -17.75 29.18
C LEU A 181 -7.05 -17.55 28.10
N GLN A 182 -7.16 -18.27 26.97
CA GLN A 182 -6.26 -18.11 25.84
C GLN A 182 -6.33 -16.69 25.28
N GLU A 183 -7.52 -16.16 24.98
CA GLU A 183 -7.70 -14.78 24.52
C GLU A 183 -7.03 -13.76 25.45
N ARG A 184 -7.15 -13.93 26.77
CA ARG A 184 -6.53 -13.02 27.75
C ARG A 184 -5.00 -13.14 27.77
N MET A 185 -4.46 -14.36 27.72
CA MET A 185 -3.00 -14.57 27.61
C MET A 185 -2.46 -13.97 26.31
N ASP A 186 -3.20 -14.13 25.23
CA ASP A 186 -2.86 -13.67 23.89
C ASP A 186 -2.78 -12.14 23.85
N MET A 187 -3.82 -11.46 24.33
CA MET A 187 -3.83 -10.02 24.49
C MET A 187 -2.68 -9.53 25.39
N GLY A 188 -2.49 -10.18 26.55
CA GLY A 188 -1.47 -9.79 27.50
C GLY A 188 -0.06 -9.84 26.90
N ARG A 189 0.27 -10.96 26.25
CA ARG A 189 1.56 -11.13 25.58
C ARG A 189 1.75 -10.13 24.44
N MET A 190 0.72 -9.87 23.64
CA MET A 190 0.78 -8.87 22.58
C MET A 190 1.05 -7.46 23.13
N ALA A 191 0.34 -7.05 24.19
CA ALA A 191 0.51 -5.74 24.81
C ALA A 191 1.95 -5.51 25.29
N ARG A 192 2.56 -6.52 25.92
CA ARG A 192 3.94 -6.47 26.42
C ARG A 192 4.96 -6.41 25.28
N LEU A 193 4.78 -7.22 24.24
CA LEU A 193 5.65 -7.18 23.07
C LEU A 193 5.59 -5.81 22.38
N VAL A 194 4.38 -5.27 22.18
CA VAL A 194 4.21 -3.94 21.59
C VAL A 194 4.81 -2.85 22.48
N CYS A 195 4.66 -2.94 23.81
CA CYS A 195 5.31 -2.05 24.76
C CYS A 195 6.84 -2.04 24.53
N LEU A 196 7.47 -3.22 24.46
CA LEU A 196 8.89 -3.34 24.15
C LEU A 196 9.25 -2.73 22.79
N CYS A 197 8.47 -2.99 21.74
CA CYS A 197 8.71 -2.46 20.40
C CYS A 197 8.63 -0.92 20.34
N CYS A 198 7.94 -0.27 21.28
CA CYS A 198 7.86 1.18 21.36
C CYS A 198 9.11 1.83 22.00
N HIS A 199 10.00 1.06 22.61
CA HIS A 199 11.21 1.54 23.29
C HIS A 199 12.49 1.08 22.57
N SER A 200 13.55 1.91 22.60
CA SER A 200 14.86 1.41 22.19
C SER A 200 15.36 0.36 23.20
N PRO A 201 16.11 -0.67 22.76
CA PRO A 201 16.64 -1.68 23.67
C PRO A 201 17.46 -1.09 24.83
N ASP A 202 18.22 -0.01 24.61
CA ASP A 202 18.94 0.72 25.66
C ASP A 202 18.03 1.30 26.75
N MET A 203 16.80 1.69 26.39
CA MET A 203 15.83 2.24 27.34
C MET A 203 15.14 1.13 28.11
N VAL A 204 14.87 0.00 27.45
CA VAL A 204 14.35 -1.21 28.11
C VAL A 204 15.35 -1.67 29.17
N GLU A 205 16.63 -1.78 28.83
CA GLU A 205 17.68 -2.21 29.76
C GLU A 205 17.75 -1.34 31.03
N LYS A 206 17.61 -0.02 30.87
CA LYS A 206 17.67 0.92 32.00
C LYS A 206 16.44 0.90 32.91
N ARG A 207 15.31 0.36 32.43
CA ARG A 207 14.01 0.40 33.10
C ARG A 207 13.42 -0.98 33.35
N ILE A 208 14.22 -2.05 33.30
CA ILE A 208 13.72 -3.43 33.51
C ILE A 208 12.96 -3.55 34.83
N SER A 209 13.44 -2.90 35.91
CA SER A 209 12.80 -2.89 37.22
C SER A 209 11.37 -2.32 37.22
N ASP A 210 11.12 -1.34 36.36
CA ASP A 210 9.85 -0.58 36.31
C ASP A 210 8.94 -1.09 35.19
N LEU A 211 9.43 -2.04 34.38
CA LEU A 211 8.77 -2.51 33.17
C LEU A 211 7.47 -3.25 33.45
N TRP A 212 7.34 -3.85 34.64
CA TRP A 212 6.12 -4.56 35.02
C TRP A 212 4.92 -3.61 35.10
N ASP A 213 5.09 -2.40 35.64
CA ASP A 213 4.03 -1.41 35.70
C ASP A 213 3.67 -0.92 34.29
N ASP A 214 4.68 -0.63 33.46
CA ASP A 214 4.48 -0.28 32.04
C ASP A 214 3.71 -1.40 31.29
N PHE A 215 3.97 -2.68 31.60
CA PHE A 215 3.26 -3.83 31.04
C PHE A 215 1.81 -3.91 31.50
N LEU A 216 1.53 -3.71 32.79
CA LEU A 216 0.17 -3.69 33.31
C LEU A 216 -0.66 -2.57 32.69
N GLU A 217 -0.08 -1.37 32.55
CA GLU A 217 -0.73 -0.25 31.87
C GLU A 217 -1.00 -0.56 30.39
N ALA A 218 -0.04 -1.17 29.70
CA ALA A 218 -0.21 -1.58 28.29
C ALA A 218 -1.32 -2.63 28.13
N GLU A 219 -1.38 -3.62 29.03
CA GLU A 219 -2.45 -4.63 29.04
C GLU A 219 -3.83 -4.02 29.26
N GLU A 220 -3.95 -3.09 30.22
CA GLU A 220 -5.20 -2.39 30.48
C GLU A 220 -5.61 -1.57 29.26
N ALA A 221 -4.69 -0.81 28.69
CA ALA A 221 -4.95 0.03 27.54
C ALA A 221 -5.40 -0.81 26.33
N LEU A 222 -4.71 -1.92 26.02
CA LEU A 222 -5.09 -2.81 24.92
C LEU A 222 -6.44 -3.50 25.17
N SER A 223 -6.75 -3.87 26.41
CA SER A 223 -8.01 -4.53 26.74
C SER A 223 -9.26 -3.71 26.39
N ARG A 224 -9.14 -2.38 26.37
CA ARG A 224 -10.24 -1.45 26.05
C ARG A 224 -10.64 -1.47 24.58
N VAL A 225 -9.72 -1.85 23.69
CA VAL A 225 -9.95 -1.88 22.24
C VAL A 225 -9.88 -3.29 21.66
N TRP A 226 -9.37 -4.27 22.41
CA TRP A 226 -9.08 -5.64 21.95
C TRP A 226 -10.23 -6.29 21.18
N ARG A 227 -11.45 -6.22 21.75
CA ARG A 227 -12.65 -6.83 21.15
C ARG A 227 -13.22 -6.04 19.98
N ASP A 228 -12.83 -4.78 19.83
CA ASP A 228 -13.27 -3.94 18.72
C ASP A 228 -12.48 -4.25 17.44
N VAL A 229 -11.41 -5.06 17.52
CA VAL A 229 -10.53 -5.43 16.40
C VAL A 229 -10.81 -6.87 15.93
N PRO A 230 -11.69 -7.10 14.94
CA PRO A 230 -12.14 -8.45 14.58
C PRO A 230 -11.01 -9.33 14.04
N ALA A 231 -10.06 -8.73 13.31
CA ALA A 231 -8.93 -9.44 12.70
C ALA A 231 -7.98 -10.09 13.71
N LEU A 232 -7.96 -9.64 14.97
CA LEU A 232 -7.17 -10.31 16.02
C LEU A 232 -7.91 -11.54 16.58
N MET A 233 -9.23 -11.62 16.40
CA MET A 233 -10.06 -12.71 16.91
C MET A 233 -10.20 -13.85 15.88
N ASP A 234 -10.08 -13.53 14.60
CA ASP A 234 -10.09 -14.51 13.51
C ASP A 234 -8.73 -15.18 13.34
N ARG A 235 -8.70 -16.51 13.18
CA ARG A 235 -7.44 -17.28 13.21
C ARG A 235 -6.62 -17.26 11.92
N HIS A 236 -7.04 -16.54 10.88
CA HIS A 236 -6.34 -16.57 9.58
C HIS A 236 -6.23 -15.21 8.86
N SER A 237 -6.41 -14.11 9.60
CA SER A 237 -6.27 -12.77 9.05
C SER A 237 -4.85 -12.48 8.56
N THR A 238 -4.75 -11.66 7.52
CA THR A 238 -3.49 -11.10 7.01
C THR A 238 -3.24 -9.76 7.70
N ILE A 239 -2.10 -9.61 8.35
CA ILE A 239 -1.74 -8.42 9.14
C ILE A 239 -0.55 -7.73 8.47
N LEU A 240 -0.70 -6.45 8.13
CA LEU A 240 0.42 -5.60 7.71
C LEU A 240 1.03 -4.92 8.94
N LEU A 241 2.26 -5.27 9.28
CA LEU A 241 3.01 -4.70 10.40
C LEU A 241 3.89 -3.55 9.91
N LEU A 242 3.62 -2.34 10.42
CA LEU A 242 4.34 -1.11 10.12
C LEU A 242 5.17 -0.66 11.32
N CYS A 243 6.46 -0.46 11.10
CA CYS A 243 7.40 -0.06 12.12
C CYS A 243 7.88 1.38 11.94
N ASP A 244 8.04 2.08 13.06
CA ASP A 244 8.72 3.38 13.14
C ASP A 244 10.21 3.19 13.49
N ALA A 245 11.00 4.26 13.46
CA ALA A 245 12.42 4.23 13.84
C ALA A 245 12.67 4.16 15.37
N SER A 246 11.76 3.54 16.12
CA SER A 246 11.92 3.21 17.54
C SER A 246 11.99 1.70 17.68
N GLY A 247 12.53 1.12 18.76
CA GLY A 247 12.66 -0.33 18.85
C GLY A 247 13.84 -0.90 18.05
N SER A 248 13.86 -2.23 17.94
CA SER A 248 14.78 -2.97 17.08
C SER A 248 13.99 -3.90 16.17
N ALA A 249 14.55 -4.21 15.00
CA ALA A 249 13.94 -5.14 14.06
C ALA A 249 13.70 -6.53 14.68
N HIS A 250 14.54 -6.95 15.63
CA HIS A 250 14.36 -8.20 16.38
C HIS A 250 13.01 -8.23 17.13
N LEU A 251 12.68 -7.16 17.87
CA LEU A 251 11.42 -7.09 18.61
C LEU A 251 10.21 -7.07 17.68
N ASP A 252 10.34 -6.40 16.53
CA ASP A 252 9.30 -6.38 15.50
C ASP A 252 9.05 -7.79 14.92
N LEU A 253 10.12 -8.55 14.67
CA LEU A 253 10.04 -9.94 14.21
C LEU A 253 9.49 -10.89 15.29
N LEU A 254 9.74 -10.63 16.57
CA LEU A 254 9.13 -11.40 17.67
C LEU A 254 7.62 -11.15 17.75
N LEU A 255 7.17 -9.90 17.56
CA LEU A 255 5.75 -9.60 17.45
C LEU A 255 5.14 -10.28 16.21
N ALA A 256 5.84 -10.26 15.08
CA ALA A 256 5.40 -10.96 13.87
C ALA A 256 5.31 -12.48 14.09
N ALA A 257 6.32 -13.09 14.71
CA ALA A 257 6.34 -14.52 15.04
C ALA A 257 5.18 -14.90 15.98
N PHE A 258 4.94 -14.09 17.02
CA PHE A 258 3.79 -14.26 17.91
C PHE A 258 2.45 -14.25 17.15
N LEU A 259 2.27 -13.35 16.19
CA LEU A 259 1.05 -13.32 15.35
C LEU A 259 0.96 -14.55 14.43
N VAL A 260 2.07 -14.98 13.84
CA VAL A 260 2.13 -16.19 13.00
C VAL A 260 1.79 -17.45 13.80
N GLU A 261 2.30 -17.59 15.03
CA GLU A 261 1.99 -18.69 15.95
C GLU A 261 0.50 -18.81 16.26
N ARG A 262 -0.26 -17.72 16.13
CA ARG A 262 -1.72 -17.69 16.32
C ARG A 262 -2.53 -17.99 15.07
N GLY A 263 -1.85 -18.23 13.96
CA GLY A 263 -2.45 -18.65 12.69
C GLY A 263 -2.60 -17.52 11.67
N HIS A 264 -2.22 -16.29 12.03
CA HIS A 264 -2.24 -15.15 11.10
C HIS A 264 -1.15 -15.26 10.04
N ARG A 265 -1.32 -14.50 8.96
CA ARG A 265 -0.25 -14.20 8.00
C ARG A 265 0.24 -12.80 8.28
N VAL A 266 1.55 -12.57 8.30
CA VAL A 266 2.13 -11.27 8.58
C VAL A 266 2.92 -10.80 7.38
N ILE A 267 2.61 -9.58 6.93
CA ILE A 267 3.44 -8.82 6.00
C ILE A 267 4.18 -7.78 6.83
N TYR A 268 5.48 -7.89 6.95
CA TYR A 268 6.32 -6.96 7.67
C TYR A 268 6.91 -5.92 6.70
N ALA A 269 6.52 -4.66 6.85
CA ALA A 269 7.01 -3.59 6.00
C ALA A 269 8.22 -2.89 6.60
N VAL A 270 9.30 -2.84 5.83
CA VAL A 270 10.55 -2.16 6.17
C VAL A 270 10.83 -1.04 5.17
N LYS A 271 11.82 -0.19 5.48
CA LYS A 271 12.25 0.87 4.56
C LYS A 271 13.06 0.29 3.43
N ASP A 272 13.01 0.97 2.30
CA ASP A 272 13.80 0.54 1.14
C ASP A 272 15.28 0.75 1.40
N GLU A 273 15.61 1.93 1.94
CA GLU A 273 16.96 2.32 2.31
C GLU A 273 16.96 3.23 3.54
N PHE A 274 18.09 3.89 3.79
CA PHE A 274 18.34 4.69 4.99
C PHE A 274 17.14 5.52 5.46
N TYR A 275 16.70 5.21 6.68
CA TYR A 275 15.82 6.05 7.47
C TYR A 275 16.12 5.88 8.96
N PHE A 276 17.30 6.37 9.37
CA PHE A 276 17.75 6.34 10.77
C PHE A 276 17.68 4.92 11.37
N ASN A 277 17.01 4.74 12.52
CA ASN A 277 16.90 3.45 13.18
C ASN A 277 15.79 2.55 12.61
N ALA A 278 15.03 3.00 11.59
CA ALA A 278 14.04 2.12 11.00
C ALA A 278 14.74 0.97 10.25
N PRO A 279 14.21 -0.26 10.35
CA PRO A 279 14.72 -1.39 9.60
C PRO A 279 14.62 -1.14 8.11
N THR A 280 15.61 -1.61 7.37
CA THR A 280 15.73 -1.48 5.92
C THR A 280 15.79 -2.85 5.27
N MET A 281 15.54 -2.92 3.96
CA MET A 281 15.73 -4.16 3.18
C MET A 281 17.15 -4.70 3.30
N SER A 282 18.17 -3.82 3.30
CA SER A 282 19.57 -4.22 3.44
C SER A 282 19.83 -4.96 4.76
N ASP A 283 19.22 -4.51 5.86
CA ASP A 283 19.40 -5.15 7.17
C ASP A 283 18.91 -6.61 7.16
N MET A 284 17.83 -6.91 6.40
CA MET A 284 17.27 -8.26 6.30
C MET A 284 18.25 -9.24 5.65
N PHE A 285 19.16 -8.75 4.81
CA PHE A 285 20.16 -9.56 4.11
C PHE A 285 21.54 -9.52 4.76
N THR A 286 21.86 -8.51 5.56
CA THR A 286 23.23 -8.27 6.06
C THR A 286 23.38 -8.54 7.56
N ASP A 287 22.33 -8.40 8.37
CA ASP A 287 22.38 -8.69 9.81
C ASP A 287 22.16 -10.20 10.06
N PRO A 288 23.18 -10.94 10.54
CA PRO A 288 23.07 -12.38 10.75
C PRO A 288 22.02 -12.76 11.82
N LEU A 289 21.76 -11.88 12.79
CA LEU A 289 20.75 -12.13 13.82
C LEU A 289 19.34 -12.05 13.24
N LEU A 290 19.10 -11.08 12.35
CA LEU A 290 17.81 -10.96 11.66
C LEU A 290 17.61 -12.09 10.66
N GLN A 291 18.67 -12.52 9.95
CA GLN A 291 18.58 -13.69 9.08
C GLN A 291 18.17 -14.95 9.84
N ALA A 292 18.65 -15.12 11.09
CA ALA A 292 18.23 -16.23 11.93
C ALA A 292 16.74 -16.15 12.31
N ASP A 293 16.24 -14.94 12.62
CA ASP A 293 14.82 -14.71 12.96
C ASP A 293 13.90 -14.83 11.74
N LEU A 294 14.41 -14.57 10.55
CA LEU A 294 13.70 -14.69 9.27
C LEU A 294 13.73 -16.11 8.68
N LYS A 295 14.27 -17.10 9.40
CA LYS A 295 14.27 -18.49 8.93
C LYS A 295 12.84 -18.98 8.76
N GLY A 296 12.44 -19.27 7.51
CA GLY A 296 11.07 -19.65 7.18
C GLY A 296 10.15 -18.49 6.79
N ALA A 297 10.71 -17.28 6.63
CA ALA A 297 10.05 -16.13 6.02
C ALA A 297 10.52 -15.91 4.58
N TYR A 298 9.76 -15.12 3.81
CA TYR A 298 10.15 -14.69 2.47
C TYR A 298 10.45 -13.19 2.44
N VAL A 299 11.64 -12.81 1.98
CA VAL A 299 12.03 -11.39 1.84
C VAL A 299 11.86 -10.98 0.37
N CYS A 300 10.85 -10.15 0.10
CA CYS A 300 10.50 -9.71 -1.24
C CYS A 300 11.23 -8.41 -1.62
N THR A 301 12.02 -8.47 -2.69
CA THR A 301 12.75 -7.31 -3.25
C THR A 301 12.03 -6.63 -4.40
N ASP A 302 10.94 -7.20 -4.93
CA ASP A 302 10.20 -6.62 -6.04
C ASP A 302 9.24 -5.53 -5.54
N HIS A 303 9.37 -4.32 -6.08
CA HIS A 303 8.56 -3.15 -5.73
C HIS A 303 7.25 -3.03 -6.52
N SER A 304 7.02 -3.94 -7.48
CA SER A 304 5.95 -3.92 -8.48
C SER A 304 5.10 -5.20 -8.57
N LEU A 305 5.19 -6.11 -7.59
CA LEU A 305 4.47 -7.39 -7.58
C LEU A 305 3.01 -7.24 -7.97
N SER A 306 2.56 -8.00 -8.95
CA SER A 306 1.14 -8.13 -9.29
C SER A 306 0.34 -8.73 -8.13
N LYS A 307 -0.99 -8.56 -8.17
CA LYS A 307 -1.90 -9.21 -7.21
C LYS A 307 -1.70 -10.73 -7.18
N ASN A 308 -1.51 -11.37 -8.33
CA ASN A 308 -1.31 -12.81 -8.44
C ASN A 308 -0.06 -13.28 -7.71
N GLU A 309 1.05 -12.61 -7.94
CA GLU A 309 2.33 -12.94 -7.31
C GLU A 309 2.27 -12.73 -5.80
N LEU A 310 1.69 -11.62 -5.34
CA LEU A 310 1.53 -11.37 -3.91
C LEU A 310 0.64 -12.42 -3.24
N LEU A 311 -0.49 -12.79 -3.86
CA LEU A 311 -1.37 -13.84 -3.34
C LEU A 311 -0.72 -15.21 -3.33
N GLN A 312 0.11 -15.52 -4.34
CA GLN A 312 0.89 -16.76 -4.35
C GLN A 312 1.86 -16.79 -3.16
N LEU A 313 2.63 -15.72 -2.95
CA LEU A 313 3.54 -15.62 -1.82
C LEU A 313 2.80 -15.75 -0.47
N LEU A 314 1.62 -15.14 -0.33
CA LEU A 314 0.78 -15.24 0.88
C LEU A 314 0.16 -16.62 1.12
N ARG A 315 0.18 -17.52 0.13
CA ARG A 315 -0.20 -18.93 0.31
C ARG A 315 0.99 -19.79 0.70
N GLU A 316 2.17 -19.48 0.16
CA GLU A 316 3.41 -20.22 0.41
C GLU A 316 4.04 -19.85 1.75
N TRP A 317 3.94 -18.59 2.16
CA TRP A 317 4.66 -18.05 3.32
C TRP A 317 3.72 -17.40 4.33
N ARG A 318 3.99 -17.65 5.61
CA ARG A 318 3.25 -17.05 6.74
C ARG A 318 3.81 -15.69 7.16
N LEU A 319 5.11 -15.47 6.93
CA LEU A 319 5.77 -14.19 7.15
C LEU A 319 6.45 -13.75 5.86
N ILE A 320 6.08 -12.57 5.38
CA ILE A 320 6.66 -11.93 4.19
C ILE A 320 7.21 -10.58 4.59
N VAL A 321 8.43 -10.26 4.19
CA VAL A 321 9.01 -8.92 4.35
C VAL A 321 8.92 -8.17 3.03
N VAL A 322 8.45 -6.93 3.05
CA VAL A 322 8.34 -6.06 1.88
C VAL A 322 8.94 -4.69 2.15
N SER A 323 9.48 -4.07 1.10
CA SER A 323 9.89 -2.67 1.14
C SER A 323 8.68 -1.74 0.96
N ASP A 324 8.58 -0.73 1.79
CA ASP A 324 7.64 0.38 1.56
C ASP A 324 8.05 1.29 0.39
N GLY A 325 9.26 1.10 -0.18
CA GLY A 325 9.77 1.85 -1.33
C GLY A 325 10.26 3.26 -0.98
N THR A 326 10.39 3.59 0.30
CA THR A 326 10.69 4.95 0.74
C THR A 326 11.94 5.06 1.62
N ARG A 327 12.52 6.27 1.64
CA ARG A 327 13.59 6.70 2.55
C ARG A 327 13.13 7.83 3.49
N GLU A 328 11.84 7.81 3.82
CA GLU A 328 11.19 8.89 4.57
C GLU A 328 10.17 8.34 5.55
N ARG A 329 9.62 9.23 6.39
CA ARG A 329 8.44 8.89 7.20
C ARG A 329 7.33 8.37 6.29
N LEU A 330 6.50 7.43 6.77
CA LEU A 330 5.40 6.84 5.99
C LEU A 330 4.70 7.89 5.13
N ASN A 331 4.70 7.66 3.82
CA ASN A 331 4.15 8.56 2.85
C ASN A 331 3.41 7.73 1.80
N LEU A 332 2.13 7.45 2.06
CA LEU A 332 1.29 6.60 1.19
C LEU A 332 1.20 7.14 -0.26
N ALA A 333 1.51 8.41 -0.49
CA ALA A 333 1.60 8.96 -1.85
C ALA A 333 2.90 8.58 -2.58
N ARG A 334 3.88 7.95 -1.92
CA ARG A 334 5.20 7.63 -2.49
C ARG A 334 5.65 6.20 -2.24
N VAL A 335 4.81 5.37 -1.65
CA VAL A 335 5.13 3.97 -1.39
C VAL A 335 5.22 3.14 -2.68
N SER A 336 5.92 2.02 -2.58
CA SER A 336 5.98 1.01 -3.64
C SER A 336 4.59 0.46 -3.98
N VAL A 337 4.47 -0.11 -5.18
CA VAL A 337 3.24 -0.76 -5.63
C VAL A 337 2.99 -2.04 -4.84
N THR A 338 4.05 -2.81 -4.58
CA THR A 338 4.00 -4.00 -3.70
C THR A 338 3.47 -3.64 -2.32
N PHE A 339 3.92 -2.54 -1.71
CA PHE A 339 3.39 -2.09 -0.42
C PHE A 339 1.91 -1.70 -0.48
N ALA A 340 1.50 -0.94 -1.51
CA ALA A 340 0.11 -0.55 -1.67
C ALA A 340 -0.82 -1.78 -1.83
N ARG A 341 -0.36 -2.81 -2.55
CA ARG A 341 -1.07 -4.10 -2.66
C ARG A 341 -1.05 -4.88 -1.36
N ALA A 342 0.07 -4.92 -0.64
CA ALA A 342 0.15 -5.54 0.68
C ALA A 342 -0.84 -4.91 1.67
N TRP A 343 -0.98 -3.58 1.65
CA TRP A 343 -2.02 -2.88 2.41
C TRP A 343 -3.41 -3.32 1.98
N LYS A 344 -3.70 -3.35 0.68
CA LYS A 344 -5.01 -3.80 0.18
C LYS A 344 -5.31 -5.24 0.60
N GLU A 345 -4.35 -6.15 0.57
CA GLU A 345 -4.55 -7.56 0.93
C GLU A 345 -4.59 -7.81 2.44
N ALA A 346 -4.14 -6.87 3.27
CA ALA A 346 -4.27 -6.95 4.72
C ALA A 346 -5.75 -6.88 5.16
N ASP A 347 -6.06 -7.53 6.26
CA ASP A 347 -7.31 -7.37 7.02
C ASP A 347 -7.13 -6.31 8.11
N LEU A 348 -5.92 -6.22 8.68
CA LEU A 348 -5.54 -5.28 9.72
C LEU A 348 -4.15 -4.70 9.44
N VAL A 349 -4.00 -3.40 9.63
CA VAL A 349 -2.70 -2.72 9.68
C VAL A 349 -2.35 -2.46 11.15
N ILE A 350 -1.28 -3.07 11.63
CA ILE A 350 -0.72 -2.77 12.94
C ILE A 350 0.42 -1.79 12.74
N ALA A 351 0.33 -0.62 13.37
CA ALA A 351 1.35 0.41 13.28
C ALA A 351 1.83 0.80 14.68
N ARG A 352 3.13 1.06 14.85
CA ARG A 352 3.67 1.51 16.14
C ARG A 352 4.53 2.75 16.02
N GLY A 353 4.44 3.62 17.03
CA GLY A 353 5.28 4.80 17.17
C GLY A 353 4.57 6.10 16.77
N ARG A 354 4.98 7.17 17.45
CA ARG A 354 4.36 8.50 17.34
C ARG A 354 4.34 9.04 15.91
N ARG A 355 5.37 8.74 15.10
CA ARG A 355 5.44 9.27 13.72
C ARG A 355 4.36 8.65 12.83
N LEU A 356 4.01 7.39 13.06
CA LEU A 356 2.92 6.71 12.35
C LEU A 356 1.55 7.16 12.88
N ALA A 357 1.39 7.28 14.20
CA ALA A 357 0.16 7.78 14.81
C ALA A 357 -0.22 9.17 14.28
N GLU A 358 0.76 10.08 14.09
CA GLU A 358 0.52 11.39 13.52
C GLU A 358 -0.09 11.34 12.11
N ILE A 359 0.25 10.33 11.30
CA ILE A 359 -0.24 10.18 9.92
C ILE A 359 -1.53 9.37 9.87
N LEU A 360 -1.63 8.29 10.65
CA LEU A 360 -2.74 7.34 10.57
C LEU A 360 -3.92 7.70 11.47
N ILE A 361 -3.67 8.37 12.59
CA ILE A 361 -4.69 8.79 13.56
C ILE A 361 -4.93 10.30 13.47
N GLY A 362 -3.86 11.09 13.30
CA GLY A 362 -3.93 12.55 13.23
C GLY A 362 -4.58 13.14 11.98
N THR A 363 -5.08 12.32 11.05
CA THR A 363 -5.72 12.75 9.80
C THR A 363 -7.23 12.45 9.77
N SER A 364 -8.01 13.34 9.14
CA SER A 364 -9.43 13.12 8.85
C SER A 364 -9.69 12.16 7.68
N HIS A 365 -8.66 11.79 6.92
CA HIS A 365 -8.80 10.78 5.86
C HIS A 365 -9.15 9.42 6.43
N GLU A 366 -10.15 8.76 5.87
CA GLU A 366 -10.46 7.37 6.20
C GLU A 366 -9.57 6.42 5.38
N PHE A 367 -9.33 5.23 5.92
CA PHE A 367 -8.48 4.21 5.28
C PHE A 367 -9.33 3.04 4.81
N THR A 368 -8.80 2.28 3.86
CA THR A 368 -9.46 1.11 3.29
C THR A 368 -9.43 -0.13 4.18
N ARG A 369 -8.57 -0.12 5.21
CA ARG A 369 -8.35 -1.22 6.16
C ARG A 369 -8.43 -0.74 7.58
N ASP A 370 -8.74 -1.68 8.47
CA ASP A 370 -8.69 -1.44 9.90
C ASP A 370 -7.25 -1.14 10.31
N ILE A 371 -7.07 -0.18 11.21
CA ILE A 371 -5.77 0.22 11.72
C ILE A 371 -5.79 0.11 13.24
N LEU A 372 -4.84 -0.63 13.78
CA LEU A 372 -4.51 -0.61 15.21
C LEU A 372 -3.14 0.06 15.36
N CYS A 373 -3.15 1.32 15.80
CA CYS A 373 -1.95 2.13 15.94
C CYS A 373 -1.59 2.34 17.41
N PHE A 374 -0.35 2.04 17.79
CA PHE A 374 0.15 2.21 19.14
C PHE A 374 1.01 3.47 19.25
N GLU A 375 0.60 4.41 20.12
CA GLU A 375 1.35 5.60 20.48
C GLU A 375 1.85 5.51 21.93
N GLY A 376 2.99 6.13 22.26
CA GLY A 376 3.64 5.97 23.57
C GLY A 376 4.60 4.78 23.56
N ALA A 377 5.70 4.76 24.32
CA ALA A 377 6.03 5.51 25.52
C ALA A 377 7.37 6.28 25.40
N LEU A 378 7.27 7.56 25.02
CA LEU A 378 8.37 8.53 25.05
C LEU A 378 8.13 9.48 26.22
N ASP A 379 9.15 9.73 27.03
CA ASP A 379 9.11 10.67 28.17
C ASP A 379 8.01 10.36 29.21
N GLY A 380 7.81 9.08 29.57
CA GLY A 380 6.90 8.67 30.64
C GLY A 380 5.41 8.73 30.30
N LYS A 381 5.04 8.69 29.02
CA LYS A 381 3.65 8.56 28.59
C LYS A 381 3.25 7.08 28.44
N PRO A 382 2.08 6.66 28.95
CA PRO A 382 1.62 5.28 28.82
C PRO A 382 1.40 4.88 27.36
N LEU A 383 1.49 3.57 27.08
CA LEU A 383 1.11 3.02 25.79
C LEU A 383 -0.39 3.26 25.54
N THR A 384 -0.71 3.90 24.43
CA THR A 384 -2.08 4.23 24.02
C THR A 384 -2.39 3.57 22.68
N PRO A 385 -3.20 2.52 22.65
CA PRO A 385 -3.70 1.93 21.42
C PRO A 385 -4.84 2.76 20.86
N HIS A 386 -4.78 3.03 19.56
CA HIS A 386 -5.80 3.71 18.78
C HIS A 386 -6.33 2.74 17.74
N TYR A 387 -7.58 2.34 17.87
CA TYR A 387 -8.26 1.56 16.84
C TYR A 387 -9.04 2.48 15.91
N ARG A 388 -8.83 2.31 14.61
CA ARG A 388 -9.54 3.02 13.55
C ARG A 388 -10.12 2.01 12.57
N PRO A 389 -11.46 1.83 12.53
CA PRO A 389 -12.06 0.95 11.55
C PRO A 389 -11.91 1.51 10.14
N HIS A 390 -11.94 0.64 9.15
CA HIS A 390 -11.99 1.02 7.74
C HIS A 390 -13.24 1.85 7.41
N ALA A 391 -13.18 2.59 6.29
CA ALA A 391 -14.29 3.38 5.78
C ALA A 391 -15.54 2.52 5.51
N ARG A 392 -16.72 2.96 5.96
CA ARG A 392 -17.99 2.21 5.88
C ARG A 392 -18.40 1.77 4.46
N GLY A 393 -17.97 2.51 3.44
CA GLY A 393 -18.27 2.21 2.03
C GLY A 393 -17.23 1.31 1.35
N VAL A 394 -16.11 1.01 2.00
CA VAL A 394 -15.05 0.19 1.43
C VAL A 394 -15.34 -1.27 1.71
N ARG A 395 -15.54 -2.06 0.66
CA ARG A 395 -15.67 -3.51 0.75
C ARG A 395 -14.37 -4.17 0.30
N LYS A 396 -13.86 -5.09 1.13
CA LYS A 396 -12.81 -6.02 0.69
C LYS A 396 -13.47 -7.20 -0.02
N PHE A 397 -13.10 -7.44 -1.27
CA PHE A 397 -13.44 -8.69 -1.95
C PHE A 397 -12.39 -9.73 -1.60
N SER A 398 -12.80 -10.79 -0.90
CA SER A 398 -11.88 -11.87 -0.62
C SER A 398 -11.51 -12.61 -1.91
N GLU A 399 -10.36 -13.27 -1.92
CA GLU A 399 -9.99 -14.15 -3.03
C GLU A 399 -11.07 -15.20 -3.31
N ARG A 400 -11.71 -15.71 -2.25
CA ARG A 400 -12.82 -16.66 -2.36
C ARG A 400 -14.02 -16.05 -3.06
N ASP A 401 -14.38 -14.81 -2.76
CA ASP A 401 -15.51 -14.12 -3.40
C ASP A 401 -15.25 -13.91 -4.88
N ILE A 402 -14.03 -13.49 -5.24
CA ILE A 402 -13.64 -13.26 -6.63
C ILE A 402 -13.60 -14.59 -7.39
N ARG A 403 -13.06 -15.65 -6.77
CA ARG A 403 -13.07 -17.00 -7.36
C ARG A 403 -14.48 -17.52 -7.57
N ALA A 404 -15.38 -17.35 -6.59
CA ALA A 404 -16.76 -17.78 -6.71
C ALA A 404 -17.48 -17.07 -7.86
N GLN A 405 -17.23 -15.77 -8.06
CA GLN A 405 -17.76 -15.02 -9.20
C GLN A 405 -17.19 -15.54 -10.53
N ALA A 406 -15.88 -15.76 -10.61
CA ALA A 406 -15.26 -16.37 -11.79
C ALA A 406 -15.85 -17.76 -12.09
N ASP A 407 -16.02 -18.60 -11.08
CA ASP A 407 -16.56 -19.95 -11.21
C ASP A 407 -18.03 -19.94 -11.66
N GLN A 408 -18.82 -18.96 -11.22
CA GLN A 408 -20.19 -18.76 -11.70
C GLN A 408 -20.23 -18.43 -13.20
N ILE A 409 -19.32 -17.56 -13.68
CA ILE A 409 -19.20 -17.24 -15.10
C ILE A 409 -18.74 -18.48 -15.90
N ILE A 410 -17.75 -19.21 -15.39
CA ILE A 410 -17.24 -20.44 -16.00
C ILE A 410 -18.33 -21.49 -16.11
N GLU A 411 -19.18 -21.65 -15.10
CA GLU A 411 -20.29 -22.60 -15.14
C GLU A 411 -21.32 -22.22 -16.22
N GLY A 412 -21.67 -20.93 -16.33
CA GLY A 412 -22.52 -20.45 -17.42
C GLY A 412 -21.92 -20.70 -18.82
N MET A 413 -20.59 -20.58 -18.96
CA MET A 413 -19.89 -20.94 -20.20
C MET A 413 -19.96 -22.44 -20.50
N ARG A 414 -19.81 -23.31 -19.47
CA ARG A 414 -19.95 -24.77 -19.63
C ARG A 414 -21.35 -25.17 -20.06
N GLU A 415 -22.37 -24.61 -19.41
CA GLU A 415 -23.77 -24.85 -19.78
C GLU A 415 -24.04 -24.46 -21.23
N ALA A 416 -23.54 -23.30 -21.67
CA ALA A 416 -23.65 -22.85 -23.05
C ALA A 416 -22.98 -23.82 -24.03
N GLN A 417 -21.75 -24.28 -23.75
CA GLN A 417 -21.08 -25.28 -24.58
C GLN A 417 -21.84 -26.61 -24.61
N GLY A 418 -22.38 -27.06 -23.47
CA GLY A 418 -23.22 -28.26 -23.37
C GLY A 418 -24.50 -28.18 -24.21
N GLN A 419 -25.02 -26.97 -24.42
CA GLN A 419 -26.15 -26.69 -25.32
C GLN A 419 -25.72 -26.51 -26.80
N GLY A 420 -24.45 -26.74 -27.13
CA GLY A 420 -23.90 -26.55 -28.48
C GLY A 420 -23.76 -25.08 -28.89
N ARG A 421 -23.79 -24.14 -27.94
CA ARG A 421 -23.61 -22.71 -28.20
C ARG A 421 -22.13 -22.36 -28.09
N PRO A 422 -21.49 -21.81 -29.14
CA PRO A 422 -20.11 -21.37 -29.04
C PRO A 422 -20.02 -20.19 -28.07
N VAL A 423 -19.00 -20.22 -27.21
CA VAL A 423 -18.74 -19.12 -26.26
C VAL A 423 -17.86 -18.08 -26.95
N LEU A 424 -18.35 -16.85 -27.02
CA LEU A 424 -17.65 -15.71 -27.59
C LEU A 424 -17.21 -14.77 -26.48
N PHE A 425 -15.90 -14.62 -26.30
CA PHE A 425 -15.33 -13.59 -25.43
C PHE A 425 -15.10 -12.32 -26.24
N TYR A 426 -15.83 -11.25 -25.92
CA TYR A 426 -15.66 -9.96 -26.56
C TYR A 426 -14.66 -9.12 -25.74
N SER A 427 -13.44 -8.97 -26.26
CA SER A 427 -12.42 -8.07 -25.75
C SER A 427 -12.66 -6.67 -26.33
N CYS A 428 -13.03 -5.74 -25.47
CA CYS A 428 -13.25 -4.35 -25.86
C CYS A 428 -12.43 -3.41 -24.99
N ILE A 429 -12.29 -2.19 -25.49
CA ILE A 429 -11.44 -1.18 -24.88
C ILE A 429 -12.23 -0.51 -23.78
N ILE A 430 -11.93 -0.90 -22.55
CA ILE A 430 -12.54 -0.32 -21.36
C ILE A 430 -11.47 0.50 -20.65
N GLY A 431 -11.73 1.79 -20.51
CA GLY A 431 -10.92 2.68 -19.67
C GLY A 431 -9.67 3.25 -20.31
N SER A 432 -9.19 2.78 -21.47
CA SER A 432 -7.91 3.23 -22.07
C SER A 432 -7.81 4.75 -22.26
N ILE A 433 -8.93 5.41 -22.55
CA ILE A 433 -8.98 6.87 -22.72
C ILE A 433 -9.33 7.50 -21.35
N PRO A 434 -8.44 8.29 -20.74
CA PRO A 434 -8.69 8.92 -19.45
C PRO A 434 -10.00 9.72 -19.45
N GLY A 435 -10.86 9.49 -18.44
CA GLY A 435 -12.14 10.18 -18.29
C GLY A 435 -13.28 9.69 -19.19
N GLN A 436 -13.06 8.67 -20.04
CA GLN A 436 -14.06 8.15 -20.99
C GLN A 436 -14.62 6.76 -20.60
N THR A 437 -14.42 6.31 -19.36
CA THR A 437 -14.84 4.97 -18.92
C THR A 437 -16.35 4.74 -19.07
N SER A 438 -17.18 5.76 -18.77
CA SER A 438 -18.63 5.68 -18.94
C SER A 438 -19.03 5.51 -20.42
N THR A 439 -18.41 6.28 -21.31
CA THR A 439 -18.58 6.17 -22.77
C THR A 439 -18.14 4.79 -23.26
N ALA A 440 -17.00 4.29 -22.77
CA ALA A 440 -16.47 2.98 -23.12
C ALA A 440 -17.42 1.84 -22.71
N ILE A 441 -17.98 1.89 -21.49
CA ILE A 441 -18.96 0.90 -21.03
C ILE A 441 -20.24 0.96 -21.87
N ARG A 442 -20.73 2.16 -22.21
CA ARG A 442 -21.91 2.33 -23.08
C ARG A 442 -21.67 1.74 -24.47
N LEU A 443 -20.53 2.05 -25.07
CA LEU A 443 -20.13 1.55 -26.38
C LEU A 443 -20.01 0.02 -26.37
N ALA A 444 -19.32 -0.54 -25.36
CA ALA A 444 -19.18 -1.98 -25.18
C ALA A 444 -20.54 -2.70 -25.07
N ARG A 445 -21.47 -2.16 -24.27
CA ARG A 445 -22.83 -2.71 -24.15
C ARG A 445 -23.57 -2.68 -25.48
N CYS A 446 -23.52 -1.56 -26.20
CA CYS A 446 -24.16 -1.42 -27.50
C CYS A 446 -23.65 -2.47 -28.51
N ILE A 447 -22.32 -2.67 -28.57
CA ILE A 447 -21.73 -3.67 -29.47
C ILE A 447 -22.07 -5.10 -29.03
N VAL A 448 -22.07 -5.39 -27.72
CA VAL A 448 -22.48 -6.71 -27.19
C VAL A 448 -23.94 -7.02 -27.57
N GLU A 449 -24.84 -6.04 -27.48
CA GLU A 449 -26.23 -6.20 -27.91
C GLU A 449 -26.33 -6.49 -29.41
N GLU A 450 -25.56 -5.78 -30.24
CA GLU A 450 -25.56 -5.99 -31.68
C GLU A 450 -24.94 -7.35 -32.07
N LEU A 451 -23.84 -7.74 -31.44
CA LEU A 451 -23.26 -9.08 -31.62
C LEU A 451 -24.26 -10.17 -31.20
N SER A 452 -25.04 -9.95 -30.14
CA SER A 452 -26.08 -10.87 -29.69
C SER A 452 -27.20 -11.03 -30.73
N ARG A 453 -27.57 -9.95 -31.43
CA ARG A 453 -28.54 -10.00 -32.55
C ARG A 453 -27.98 -10.71 -33.77
N ARG A 454 -26.72 -10.44 -34.14
CA ARG A 454 -26.06 -11.04 -35.30
C ARG A 454 -25.72 -12.52 -35.10
N MET A 455 -25.45 -12.93 -33.86
CA MET A 455 -25.06 -14.29 -33.49
C MET A 455 -25.96 -14.84 -32.36
N PRO A 456 -27.26 -15.07 -32.62
CA PRO A 456 -28.22 -15.44 -31.57
C PRO A 456 -27.93 -16.81 -30.93
N LYS A 457 -27.16 -17.66 -31.60
CA LYS A 457 -26.74 -18.97 -31.09
C LYS A 457 -25.45 -18.91 -30.25
N ALA A 458 -24.70 -17.82 -30.29
CA ALA A 458 -23.49 -17.66 -29.47
C ALA A 458 -23.86 -17.30 -28.03
N TYR A 459 -22.98 -17.63 -27.09
CA TYR A 459 -23.04 -17.13 -25.72
C TYR A 459 -21.93 -16.10 -25.54
N ILE A 460 -22.31 -14.82 -25.40
CA ILE A 460 -21.35 -13.71 -25.41
C ILE A 460 -21.03 -13.30 -23.97
N ILE A 461 -19.74 -13.26 -23.65
CA ILE A 461 -19.22 -12.78 -22.38
C ILE A 461 -18.32 -11.56 -22.60
N ASN A 462 -18.40 -10.59 -21.69
CA ASN A 462 -17.65 -9.35 -21.79
C ASN A 462 -17.35 -8.77 -20.39
N PRO A 463 -16.13 -8.23 -20.16
CA PRO A 463 -15.78 -7.58 -18.90
C PRO A 463 -16.64 -6.38 -18.48
N ALA A 464 -17.10 -5.54 -19.43
CA ALA A 464 -17.90 -4.36 -19.14
C ALA A 464 -19.31 -4.67 -18.61
N THR A 465 -19.82 -5.88 -18.88
CA THR A 465 -21.17 -6.29 -18.44
C THR A 465 -21.19 -6.91 -17.05
N HIS A 466 -20.02 -7.21 -16.46
CA HIS A 466 -19.87 -7.85 -15.14
C HIS A 466 -19.16 -6.95 -14.12
N PHE A 467 -19.25 -5.63 -14.28
CA PHE A 467 -18.66 -4.69 -13.34
C PHE A 467 -19.40 -4.72 -12.00
N VAL A 468 -18.70 -5.05 -10.92
CA VAL A 468 -19.25 -5.03 -9.55
C VAL A 468 -18.75 -3.77 -8.86
N GLU A 469 -19.68 -2.97 -8.35
CA GLU A 469 -19.36 -1.78 -7.59
C GLU A 469 -18.48 -2.13 -6.38
N GLY A 470 -17.36 -1.41 -6.24
CA GLY A 470 -16.34 -1.62 -5.21
C GLY A 470 -15.20 -2.56 -5.61
N MET A 471 -15.28 -3.27 -6.74
CA MET A 471 -14.18 -4.07 -7.28
C MET A 471 -13.24 -3.16 -8.08
N ASP A 472 -11.93 -3.21 -7.82
CA ASP A 472 -10.96 -2.40 -8.56
C ASP A 472 -10.35 -3.14 -9.76
N GLY A 473 -9.49 -2.45 -10.51
CA GLY A 473 -8.84 -2.99 -11.71
C GLY A 473 -8.04 -4.26 -11.44
N ASP A 474 -7.34 -4.36 -10.31
CA ASP A 474 -6.53 -5.54 -9.97
C ASP A 474 -7.44 -6.75 -9.65
N ASP A 475 -8.57 -6.53 -8.98
CA ASP A 475 -9.55 -7.57 -8.67
C ASP A 475 -10.26 -8.09 -9.92
N LEU A 476 -10.67 -7.18 -10.81
CA LEU A 476 -11.30 -7.52 -12.09
C LEU A 476 -10.34 -8.29 -12.98
N MET A 477 -9.09 -7.84 -13.10
CA MET A 477 -8.07 -8.56 -13.86
C MET A 477 -7.84 -9.96 -13.32
N TYR A 478 -7.76 -10.12 -11.99
CA TYR A 478 -7.61 -11.43 -11.36
C TYR A 478 -8.75 -12.38 -11.70
N MET A 479 -9.99 -11.88 -11.61
CA MET A 479 -11.19 -12.64 -11.94
C MET A 479 -11.19 -13.07 -13.41
N TRP A 480 -10.98 -12.12 -14.31
CA TRP A 480 -11.08 -12.33 -15.75
C TRP A 480 -9.97 -13.21 -16.30
N GLU A 481 -8.74 -13.12 -15.77
CA GLU A 481 -7.67 -14.03 -16.17
C GLU A 481 -8.04 -15.50 -15.89
N ARG A 482 -8.70 -15.78 -14.76
CA ARG A 482 -9.20 -17.13 -14.44
C ARG A 482 -10.29 -17.58 -15.42
N VAL A 483 -11.25 -16.72 -15.76
CA VAL A 483 -12.32 -17.02 -16.73
C VAL A 483 -11.72 -17.25 -18.12
N GLN A 484 -10.80 -16.40 -18.55
CA GLN A 484 -10.13 -16.45 -19.85
C GLN A 484 -9.30 -17.71 -20.03
N ARG A 485 -8.62 -18.16 -18.97
CA ARG A 485 -7.80 -19.39 -18.97
C ARG A 485 -8.60 -20.68 -18.71
N SER A 486 -9.93 -20.62 -18.69
CA SER A 486 -10.79 -21.79 -18.45
C SER A 486 -10.79 -22.82 -19.59
N GLY A 487 -10.33 -22.46 -20.79
CA GLY A 487 -10.37 -23.31 -21.99
C GLY A 487 -11.76 -23.39 -22.65
N LEU A 488 -12.76 -22.66 -22.16
CA LEU A 488 -14.14 -22.73 -22.66
C LEU A 488 -14.46 -21.71 -23.76
N ILE A 489 -13.53 -20.82 -24.10
CA ILE A 489 -13.73 -19.80 -25.13
C ILE A 489 -13.58 -20.45 -26.51
N SER A 490 -14.62 -20.38 -27.33
CA SER A 490 -14.59 -20.86 -28.71
C SER A 490 -14.15 -19.78 -29.70
N ILE A 491 -14.56 -18.53 -29.43
CA ILE A 491 -14.24 -17.36 -30.26
C ILE A 491 -13.77 -16.24 -29.35
N TRP A 492 -12.55 -15.76 -29.58
CA TRP A 492 -12.03 -14.56 -28.95
C TRP A 492 -12.14 -13.41 -29.95
N TYR A 493 -13.01 -12.44 -29.69
CA TYR A 493 -13.26 -11.32 -30.59
C TYR A 493 -12.65 -10.04 -30.01
N PHE A 494 -11.63 -9.50 -30.66
CA PHE A 494 -11.04 -8.20 -30.33
C PHE A 494 -11.74 -7.08 -31.09
N GLN A 495 -12.16 -6.04 -30.37
CA GLN A 495 -12.75 -4.82 -30.92
C GLN A 495 -11.83 -4.18 -31.98
N THR A 496 -12.43 -3.80 -33.11
CA THR A 496 -11.78 -3.09 -34.22
C THR A 496 -12.18 -1.61 -34.24
N SER A 497 -11.49 -0.81 -35.06
CA SER A 497 -11.91 0.58 -35.35
C SER A 497 -13.33 0.65 -35.89
N ASP A 498 -13.68 -0.30 -36.76
CA ASP A 498 -14.97 -0.35 -37.43
C ASP A 498 -16.08 -0.66 -36.43
N ASP A 499 -15.80 -1.52 -35.43
CA ASP A 499 -16.74 -1.77 -34.33
C ASP A 499 -16.98 -0.51 -33.48
N ILE A 500 -15.96 0.34 -33.28
CA ILE A 500 -16.09 1.60 -32.53
C ILE A 500 -16.95 2.60 -33.31
N GLU A 501 -16.65 2.79 -34.59
CA GLU A 501 -17.42 3.66 -35.48
C GLU A 501 -18.88 3.23 -35.56
N GLU A 502 -19.11 1.94 -35.74
CA GLU A 502 -20.44 1.35 -35.77
C GLU A 502 -21.16 1.52 -34.43
N GLY A 503 -20.46 1.33 -33.31
CA GLY A 503 -21.03 1.55 -31.97
C GLY A 503 -21.49 2.99 -31.75
N PHE A 504 -20.70 4.00 -32.16
CA PHE A 504 -21.13 5.41 -32.10
C PHE A 504 -22.33 5.68 -33.02
N ARG A 505 -22.33 5.09 -34.23
CA ARG A 505 -23.46 5.17 -35.17
C ARG A 505 -24.75 4.60 -34.57
N LEU A 506 -24.67 3.43 -33.92
CA LEU A 506 -25.81 2.79 -33.25
C LEU A 506 -26.32 3.59 -32.05
N LEU A 507 -25.43 4.31 -31.37
CA LEU A 507 -25.79 5.24 -30.29
C LEU A 507 -26.37 6.57 -30.79
N GLY A 508 -26.32 6.83 -32.10
CA GLY A 508 -26.77 8.10 -32.70
C GLY A 508 -25.84 9.28 -32.37
N GLU A 509 -24.59 9.01 -32.02
CA GLU A 509 -23.60 10.01 -31.61
C GLU A 509 -22.47 10.11 -32.64
N ASN A 510 -21.90 11.31 -32.79
CA ASN A 510 -20.68 11.46 -33.59
C ASN A 510 -19.48 11.00 -32.77
N MET A 511 -18.57 10.25 -33.40
CA MET A 511 -17.35 9.77 -32.75
C MET A 511 -16.46 10.96 -32.32
N PRO A 512 -16.17 11.10 -31.00
CA PRO A 512 -15.30 12.15 -30.50
C PRO A 512 -13.85 11.98 -31.00
N LYS A 513 -13.08 13.08 -31.03
CA LYS A 513 -11.67 13.05 -31.49
C LYS A 513 -10.80 12.12 -30.67
N GLU A 514 -11.09 11.98 -29.38
CA GLU A 514 -10.39 11.12 -28.44
C GLU A 514 -10.55 9.62 -28.79
N TRP A 515 -11.64 9.27 -29.48
CA TRP A 515 -11.93 7.94 -29.98
C TRP A 515 -11.41 7.71 -31.42
N MET A 516 -10.86 8.75 -32.06
CA MET A 516 -10.26 8.66 -33.39
C MET A 516 -8.77 8.30 -33.29
N GLY A 517 -8.41 7.11 -33.75
CA GLY A 517 -7.01 6.68 -33.91
C GLY A 517 -6.57 5.54 -33.00
N LYS A 518 -5.29 5.17 -33.11
CA LYS A 518 -4.73 3.92 -32.53
C LYS A 518 -4.90 3.80 -31.01
N ASP A 519 -4.95 4.90 -30.27
CA ASP A 519 -5.05 4.90 -28.80
C ASP A 519 -6.46 4.47 -28.31
N ALA A 520 -7.46 4.60 -29.17
CA ALA A 520 -8.82 4.13 -28.96
C ALA A 520 -9.05 2.71 -29.47
N SER A 521 -8.07 2.06 -30.12
CA SER A 521 -8.18 0.73 -30.75
C SER A 521 -7.35 -0.38 -30.07
N TYR A 522 -6.39 -0.04 -29.20
CA TYR A 522 -5.53 -1.03 -28.52
C TYR A 522 -5.20 -0.58 -27.09
N SER A 523 -5.84 -1.20 -26.10
CA SER A 523 -5.52 -0.96 -24.68
C SER A 523 -4.46 -1.94 -24.14
N THR A 524 -3.81 -1.59 -23.03
CA THR A 524 -2.91 -2.49 -22.29
C THR A 524 -3.60 -3.77 -21.84
N GLY A 525 -4.91 -3.66 -21.57
CA GLY A 525 -5.79 -4.78 -21.36
C GLY A 525 -5.87 -5.70 -22.55
N CYS A 526 -6.22 -5.16 -23.70
CA CYS A 526 -6.31 -5.91 -24.93
C CYS A 526 -4.95 -6.54 -25.30
N THR A 527 -3.81 -5.90 -24.99
CA THR A 527 -2.47 -6.49 -25.15
C THR A 527 -2.25 -7.70 -24.24
N LYS A 528 -2.62 -7.62 -22.94
CA LYS A 528 -2.55 -8.76 -22.02
C LYS A 528 -3.51 -9.87 -22.44
N GLU A 529 -4.73 -9.52 -22.78
CA GLU A 529 -5.76 -10.45 -23.25
C GLU A 529 -5.34 -11.14 -24.55
N MET A 530 -4.69 -10.44 -25.49
CA MET A 530 -4.12 -11.05 -26.69
C MET A 530 -3.05 -12.09 -26.37
N ARG A 531 -2.16 -11.81 -25.41
CA ARG A 531 -1.17 -12.80 -24.95
C ARG A 531 -1.85 -14.03 -24.34
N ILE A 532 -2.85 -13.81 -23.48
CA ILE A 532 -3.64 -14.91 -22.89
C ILE A 532 -4.36 -15.71 -23.98
N ALA A 533 -4.99 -15.03 -24.95
CA ALA A 533 -5.69 -15.66 -26.07
C ALA A 533 -4.77 -16.55 -26.89
N LEU A 534 -3.56 -16.08 -27.22
CA LEU A 534 -2.57 -16.87 -27.95
C LEU A 534 -2.10 -18.08 -27.13
N ASP A 535 -1.88 -17.92 -25.82
CA ASP A 535 -1.50 -19.04 -24.95
C ASP A 535 -2.62 -20.08 -24.83
N VAL A 536 -3.88 -19.64 -24.70
CA VAL A 536 -5.05 -20.53 -24.64
C VAL A 536 -5.27 -21.23 -25.99
N GLN A 537 -5.06 -20.54 -27.12
CA GLN A 537 -5.19 -21.12 -28.46
C GLN A 537 -4.16 -22.22 -28.70
N ARG A 538 -2.93 -22.06 -28.19
CA ARG A 538 -1.91 -23.13 -28.26
C ARG A 538 -2.37 -24.41 -27.56
N GLN A 539 -3.17 -24.28 -26.51
CA GLN A 539 -3.72 -25.42 -25.77
C GLN A 539 -5.06 -25.92 -26.36
N ASN A 540 -5.80 -25.06 -27.08
CA ASN A 540 -7.11 -25.33 -27.68
C ASN A 540 -7.11 -24.85 -29.14
N PRO A 541 -6.54 -25.63 -30.09
CA PRO A 541 -6.30 -25.19 -31.47
C PRO A 541 -7.57 -24.82 -32.26
N GLU A 542 -8.73 -25.34 -31.85
CA GLU A 542 -10.04 -25.06 -32.42
C GLU A 542 -10.58 -23.67 -32.07
N MET A 543 -10.00 -23.00 -31.07
CA MET A 543 -10.38 -21.64 -30.70
C MET A 543 -10.01 -20.65 -31.83
N GLN A 544 -10.97 -19.82 -32.22
CA GLN A 544 -10.76 -18.77 -33.22
C GLN A 544 -10.44 -17.43 -32.54
N ILE A 545 -9.39 -16.76 -32.99
CA ILE A 545 -9.13 -15.36 -32.66
C ILE A 545 -9.60 -14.51 -33.85
N ARG A 546 -10.47 -13.53 -33.58
CA ARG A 546 -11.02 -12.58 -34.57
C ARG A 546 -10.69 -11.16 -34.16
N GLY A 547 -10.47 -10.30 -35.14
CA GLY A 547 -10.11 -8.90 -34.93
C GLY A 547 -8.72 -8.58 -35.49
N PRO A 548 -8.04 -7.55 -34.96
CA PRO A 548 -6.74 -7.12 -35.46
C PRO A 548 -5.65 -8.19 -35.30
N SER A 549 -4.62 -8.14 -36.16
CA SER A 549 -3.46 -9.05 -36.08
C SER A 549 -2.75 -8.90 -34.72
N PRO A 550 -2.20 -9.98 -34.11
CA PRO A 550 -1.39 -9.89 -32.89
C PRO A 550 -0.25 -8.85 -32.98
N ASP A 551 0.32 -8.66 -34.17
CA ASP A 551 1.35 -7.66 -34.47
C ASP A 551 0.83 -6.21 -34.41
N THR A 552 -0.44 -5.98 -34.11
CA THR A 552 -0.97 -4.63 -33.87
C THR A 552 -0.96 -4.27 -32.39
N PHE A 553 -0.79 -5.25 -31.50
CA PHE A 553 -0.79 -5.10 -30.04
C PHE A 553 0.60 -4.76 -29.48
N PHE A 554 1.42 -3.97 -30.20
CA PHE A 554 2.79 -3.61 -29.81
C PHE A 554 2.91 -2.48 -28.77
N ARG A 555 1.93 -2.29 -27.89
CA ARG A 555 2.03 -1.28 -26.83
C ARG A 555 1.82 -1.88 -25.44
N ARG A 556 2.86 -1.63 -24.63
CA ARG A 556 2.89 -1.47 -23.17
C ARG A 556 2.46 -2.69 -22.36
N SER A 557 3.29 -3.08 -21.41
CA SER A 557 3.25 -4.41 -20.78
C SER A 557 2.25 -4.51 -19.63
N GLU A 558 1.92 -3.38 -18.98
CA GLU A 558 1.27 -3.36 -17.68
C GLU A 558 0.26 -2.23 -17.53
N TYR A 559 -0.92 -2.57 -17.01
CA TYR A 559 -1.91 -1.59 -16.57
C TYR A 559 -1.30 -0.67 -15.51
N GLY A 560 -1.78 0.57 -15.45
CA GLY A 560 -1.51 1.41 -14.30
C GLY A 560 -2.07 0.75 -13.02
N VAL A 561 -1.35 0.88 -11.92
CA VAL A 561 -1.72 0.28 -10.62
C VAL A 561 -3.11 0.76 -10.20
N GLY A 562 -4.03 -0.18 -10.01
CA GLY A 562 -5.43 0.10 -9.65
C GLY A 562 -6.28 0.73 -10.76
N LYS A 563 -5.73 0.91 -11.97
CA LYS A 563 -6.41 1.56 -13.11
C LYS A 563 -6.98 0.54 -14.09
N TYR A 564 -8.02 0.96 -14.79
CA TYR A 564 -8.52 0.29 -15.99
C TYR A 564 -7.72 0.62 -17.26
N PHE A 565 -6.62 1.37 -17.15
CA PHE A 565 -5.86 1.88 -18.29
C PHE A 565 -4.37 2.07 -18.03
N ASP A 566 -3.64 2.34 -19.12
CA ASP A 566 -2.19 2.47 -19.12
C ASP A 566 -1.68 3.68 -18.33
N ALA A 567 -0.60 3.51 -17.56
CA ALA A 567 0.04 4.59 -16.81
C ALA A 567 0.53 5.75 -17.70
N ALA A 568 1.00 5.47 -18.93
CA ALA A 568 1.57 6.47 -19.82
C ALA A 568 0.53 7.21 -20.69
N LEU A 569 -0.78 6.94 -20.54
CA LEU A 569 -1.85 7.73 -21.19
C LEU A 569 -2.26 8.97 -20.37
N VAL A 570 -1.82 9.10 -19.12
CA VAL A 570 -2.05 10.29 -18.26
C VAL A 570 -1.17 11.49 -18.66
N HIS A 571 -0.16 11.26 -19.51
CA HIS A 571 0.89 12.24 -19.84
C HIS A 571 0.80 12.83 -21.25
N ARG A 572 -0.33 12.69 -21.93
CA ARG A 572 -0.57 13.31 -23.24
C ARG A 572 -1.70 14.34 -23.17
#